data_AF-A7NK92-F1
#
_entry.id   AF-A7NK92-F1
#
_cell.length_a   1.000
_cell.length_b   1.000
_cell.length_c   1.000
_cell.angle_alpha   90.00
_cell.angle_beta   90.00
_cell.angle_gamma   90.00
#
_symmetry.space_group_name_H-M   'P 1'
#
loop_
_entity.id
_entity.type
_entity.pdbx_description
1 polymer ?
#
loop_
_entity_poly.entity_id
_entity_poly.type
_entity_poly.pdbx_seq_one_letter_code
_entity_poly.pdbx_strand_id
1 'polypeptide(L)'
;MTVKTDRRRALAMTIPEAPVWRLSLEQCYHIIQTGIRTDDDSVEFLEGLLVTSTPKNSSYNLAAHLTRNALTQVVPAQWYIDAQEPFTADVSEPEPDVLVVCGERRITVTTRRTLRWLWKWQIPRSSGIEPV
;
A
#
# COMPACT_ATOMS: atom_id res chain seq x y z
N MET A 1 -9.84 20.57 -27.72
CA MET A 1 -9.77 19.25 -27.05
C MET A 1 -9.97 19.47 -25.56
N THR A 2 -11.19 19.31 -25.06
CA THR A 2 -11.51 19.46 -23.65
C THR A 2 -11.08 18.19 -22.93
N VAL A 3 -9.99 18.27 -22.17
CA VAL A 3 -9.63 17.22 -21.19
C VAL A 3 -10.77 17.22 -20.18
N LYS A 4 -11.65 16.23 -20.28
CA LYS A 4 -12.68 15.95 -19.29
C LYS A 4 -11.90 15.49 -18.05
N THR A 5 -11.58 16.42 -17.14
CA THR A 5 -10.94 16.08 -15.86
C THR A 5 -11.76 14.99 -15.21
N ASP A 6 -11.18 13.81 -15.07
CA ASP A 6 -11.89 12.63 -14.58
C ASP A 6 -12.35 12.90 -13.14
N ARG A 7 -13.68 13.02 -12.98
CA ARG A 7 -14.32 13.32 -11.70
C ARG A 7 -13.97 12.28 -10.64
N ARG A 8 -13.61 11.05 -11.06
CA ARG A 8 -13.14 9.97 -10.17
C ARG A 8 -11.81 10.31 -9.50
N ARG A 9 -10.85 10.90 -10.25
CA ARG A 9 -9.57 11.36 -9.68
C ARG A 9 -9.74 12.51 -8.69
N ALA A 10 -10.68 13.43 -8.96
CA ALA A 10 -10.95 14.53 -8.04
C ALA A 10 -11.56 14.04 -6.70
N LEU A 11 -12.44 13.03 -6.75
CA LEU A 11 -13.03 12.41 -5.55
C LEU A 11 -12.03 11.53 -4.79
N ALA A 12 -11.05 10.93 -5.47
CA ALA A 12 -10.02 10.10 -4.86
C ALA A 12 -9.14 10.82 -3.82
N MET A 13 -9.04 12.14 -3.89
CA MET A 13 -8.21 12.95 -2.98
C MET A 13 -8.92 13.37 -1.68
N THR A 14 -10.19 13.02 -1.49
CA THR A 14 -10.98 13.46 -0.33
C THR A 14 -11.61 12.29 0.41
N ILE A 15 -11.26 12.12 1.69
CA ILE A 15 -11.98 11.20 2.58
C ILE A 15 -13.30 11.88 2.98
N PRO A 16 -14.47 11.24 2.79
CA PRO A 16 -15.73 11.81 3.24
C PRO A 16 -15.75 12.02 4.76
N GLU A 17 -16.33 13.13 5.23
CA GLU A 17 -16.58 13.32 6.67
C GLU A 17 -17.71 12.43 7.20
N ALA A 18 -18.52 11.86 6.31
CA ALA A 18 -19.56 10.90 6.64
C ALA A 18 -18.97 9.51 6.97
N PRO A 19 -19.67 8.69 7.78
CA PRO A 19 -19.28 7.31 8.02
C PRO A 19 -19.07 6.55 6.69
N VAL A 20 -17.90 5.93 6.55
CA VAL A 20 -17.54 5.14 5.37
C VAL A 20 -17.80 3.66 5.66
N TRP A 21 -18.48 2.99 4.74
CA TRP A 21 -18.67 1.54 4.80
C TRP A 21 -17.39 0.82 4.38
N ARG A 22 -16.95 -0.17 5.16
CA ARG A 22 -15.78 -1.00 4.86
C ARG A 22 -16.18 -2.28 4.13
N LEU A 23 -15.46 -2.58 3.06
CA LEU A 23 -15.60 -3.82 2.32
C LEU A 23 -14.82 -4.94 3.03
N SER A 24 -15.33 -6.16 2.93
CA SER A 24 -14.55 -7.37 3.20
C SER A 24 -13.62 -7.69 2.03
N LEU A 25 -12.61 -8.51 2.28
CA LEU A 25 -11.70 -8.99 1.25
C LEU A 25 -12.44 -9.81 0.16
N GLU A 26 -13.40 -10.62 0.56
CA GLU A 26 -14.26 -11.39 -0.36
C GLU A 26 -15.03 -10.46 -1.31
N GLN A 27 -15.61 -9.38 -0.78
CA GLN A 27 -16.28 -8.37 -1.60
C GLN A 27 -15.31 -7.67 -2.56
N CYS A 28 -14.08 -7.40 -2.12
CA CYS A 28 -13.04 -6.82 -2.98
C CYS A 28 -12.69 -7.76 -4.15
N TYR A 29 -12.48 -9.05 -3.88
CA TYR A 29 -12.23 -10.02 -4.94
C TYR A 29 -13.42 -10.16 -5.90
N HIS A 30 -14.66 -10.10 -5.40
CA HIS A 30 -15.83 -10.14 -6.27
C HIS A 30 -15.90 -8.91 -7.22
N ILE A 31 -15.48 -7.72 -6.76
CA ILE A 31 -15.40 -6.51 -7.60
C ILE A 31 -14.37 -6.70 -8.74
N ILE A 32 -13.23 -7.33 -8.45
CA ILE A 32 -12.20 -7.64 -9.46
C ILE A 32 -12.71 -8.70 -10.44
N GLN A 33 -13.27 -9.81 -9.93
CA GLN A 33 -13.76 -10.93 -10.75
C GLN A 33 -14.88 -10.52 -11.71
N THR A 34 -15.70 -9.54 -11.32
CA THR A 34 -16.78 -9.00 -12.17
C THR A 34 -16.29 -7.98 -13.20
N GLY A 35 -14.99 -7.66 -13.22
CA GLY A 35 -14.39 -6.70 -14.16
C GLY A 35 -14.78 -5.25 -13.90
N ILE A 36 -15.37 -4.95 -12.73
CA ILE A 36 -15.68 -3.57 -12.31
C ILE A 36 -14.39 -2.81 -12.03
N ARG A 37 -13.37 -3.52 -11.53
CA ARG A 37 -12.01 -3.04 -11.36
C ARG A 37 -11.08 -3.86 -12.25
N THR A 38 -10.14 -3.20 -12.91
CA THR A 38 -9.11 -3.81 -13.75
C THR A 38 -7.71 -3.52 -13.18
N ASP A 39 -6.69 -4.21 -13.67
CA ASP A 39 -5.30 -3.99 -13.23
C ASP A 39 -4.74 -2.61 -13.59
N ASP A 40 -5.42 -1.86 -14.48
CA ASP A 40 -5.07 -0.47 -14.83
C ASP A 40 -5.61 0.54 -13.80
N ASP A 41 -6.53 0.14 -12.93
CA ASP A 41 -7.02 1.00 -11.86
C ASP A 41 -5.95 1.15 -10.78
N SER A 42 -5.37 2.34 -10.66
CA SER A 42 -4.33 2.67 -9.66
C SER A 42 -4.91 2.77 -8.24
N VAL A 43 -5.37 1.65 -7.68
CA VAL A 43 -5.95 1.56 -6.33
C VAL A 43 -5.50 0.31 -5.58
N GLU A 44 -5.24 0.47 -4.29
CA GLU A 44 -4.92 -0.57 -3.31
C GLU A 44 -6.08 -0.81 -2.35
N PHE A 45 -6.16 -2.01 -1.78
CA PHE A 45 -7.16 -2.34 -0.77
C PHE A 45 -6.55 -2.28 0.63
N LEU A 46 -6.91 -1.28 1.42
CA LEU A 46 -6.33 -1.01 2.74
C LEU A 46 -7.43 -0.91 3.80
N GLU A 47 -7.42 -1.81 4.78
CA GLU A 47 -8.32 -1.82 5.94
C GLU A 47 -9.81 -1.70 5.57
N GLY A 48 -10.22 -2.44 4.53
CA GLY A 48 -11.59 -2.41 4.03
C GLY A 48 -11.92 -1.25 3.08
N LEU A 49 -10.92 -0.45 2.67
CA LEU A 49 -11.11 0.71 1.79
C LEU A 49 -10.33 0.53 0.48
N LEU A 50 -10.90 1.03 -0.62
CA LEU A 50 -10.18 1.20 -1.88
C LEU A 50 -9.52 2.58 -1.88
N VAL A 51 -8.19 2.60 -1.85
CA VAL A 51 -7.37 3.82 -1.75
C VAL A 51 -6.58 3.98 -3.03
N THR A 52 -6.44 5.19 -3.57
CA THR A 52 -5.59 5.40 -4.74
C THR A 52 -4.12 5.16 -4.43
N SER A 53 -3.50 4.36 -5.29
CA SER A 53 -2.06 4.13 -5.28
C SER A 53 -1.33 5.30 -5.91
N THR A 54 -0.11 5.52 -5.42
CA THR A 54 0.76 6.55 -6.01
C THR A 54 1.36 6.01 -7.30
N PRO A 55 1.35 6.77 -8.41
CA PRO A 55 2.02 6.34 -9.63
C PRO A 55 3.51 6.09 -9.40
N LYS A 56 3.99 4.88 -9.69
CA LYS A 56 5.40 4.51 -9.57
C LYS A 56 6.18 5.14 -10.75
N ASN A 57 7.11 6.03 -10.44
CA ASN A 57 8.01 6.64 -11.43
C ASN A 57 9.42 6.04 -11.37
N SER A 58 10.30 6.43 -12.29
CA SER A 58 11.66 5.86 -12.37
C SER A 58 12.50 6.08 -11.11
N SER A 59 12.37 7.22 -10.42
CA SER A 59 13.10 7.49 -9.19
C SER A 59 12.57 6.66 -8.01
N TYR A 60 11.26 6.48 -7.94
CA TYR A 60 10.61 5.61 -6.95
C TYR A 60 11.05 4.16 -7.09
N ASN A 61 11.06 3.64 -8.31
CA ASN A 61 11.53 2.27 -8.59
C ASN A 61 13.01 2.09 -8.24
N LEU A 62 13.84 3.09 -8.55
CA LEU A 62 15.26 3.08 -8.17
C LEU A 62 15.43 3.03 -6.65
N ALA A 63 14.69 3.87 -5.91
CA ALA A 63 14.76 3.88 -4.45
C ALA A 63 14.33 2.53 -3.84
N ALA A 64 13.24 1.92 -4.35
CA ALA A 64 12.79 0.60 -3.92
C ALA A 64 13.87 -0.47 -4.19
N HIS A 65 14.50 -0.45 -5.37
CA HIS A 65 15.55 -1.40 -5.73
C HIS A 65 16.80 -1.24 -4.85
N LEU A 66 17.27 -0.02 -4.62
CA LEU A 66 18.42 0.24 -3.74
C LEU A 66 18.12 -0.22 -2.31
N THR A 67 16.91 0.05 -1.82
CA THR A 67 16.47 -0.38 -0.48
C THR A 67 16.46 -1.90 -0.37
N ARG A 68 15.89 -2.60 -1.36
CA ARG A 68 15.88 -4.06 -1.43
C ARG A 68 17.30 -4.64 -1.41
N ASN A 69 18.19 -4.08 -2.21
CA ASN A 69 19.59 -4.53 -2.28
C ASN A 69 20.30 -4.36 -0.94
N ALA A 70 20.12 -3.22 -0.28
CA ALA A 70 20.70 -2.96 1.04
C ALA A 70 20.15 -3.94 2.09
N LEU A 71 18.84 -4.18 2.10
CA LEU A 71 18.20 -5.12 3.03
C LEU A 71 18.69 -6.56 2.83
N THR A 72 18.94 -6.96 1.58
CA THR A 72 19.46 -8.31 1.27
C THR A 72 20.81 -8.59 1.92
N GLN A 73 21.61 -7.55 2.20
CA GLN A 73 22.92 -7.69 2.85
C GLN A 73 22.84 -7.81 4.37
N VAL A 74 21.72 -7.43 4.99
CA VAL A 74 21.59 -7.34 6.46
C VAL A 74 20.54 -8.26 7.05
N VAL A 75 19.58 -8.73 6.23
CA VAL A 75 18.50 -9.59 6.69
C VAL A 75 19.03 -11.03 6.93
N PRO A 76 18.71 -11.66 8.08
CA PRO A 76 19.15 -13.03 8.37
C PRO A 76 18.63 -14.05 7.37
N ALA A 77 19.34 -15.18 7.21
CA ALA A 77 18.98 -16.24 6.26
C ALA A 77 17.59 -16.89 6.51
N GLN A 78 17.05 -16.77 7.72
CA GLN A 78 15.71 -17.28 8.07
C GLN A 78 14.59 -16.35 7.61
N TRP A 79 14.91 -15.26 6.92
CA TRP A 79 13.98 -14.24 6.45
C TRP A 79 14.18 -14.08 4.94
N TYR A 80 13.15 -13.66 4.23
CA TYR A 80 13.23 -13.34 2.81
C TYR A 80 12.67 -11.95 2.53
N ILE A 81 13.10 -11.40 1.39
CA ILE A 81 12.71 -10.07 0.94
C ILE A 81 11.95 -10.22 -0.37
N ASP A 82 10.73 -9.68 -0.40
CA ASP A 82 9.93 -9.53 -1.61
C ASP A 82 9.81 -8.05 -2.00
N ALA A 83 9.37 -7.76 -3.22
CA ALA A 83 9.23 -6.38 -3.69
C ALA A 83 8.08 -6.25 -4.68
N GLN A 84 7.30 -5.17 -4.51
CA GLN A 84 6.31 -4.70 -5.48
C GLN A 84 5.25 -5.72 -5.90
N GLU A 85 4.89 -6.64 -5.01
CA GLU A 85 3.81 -7.60 -5.22
C GLU A 85 2.73 -7.39 -4.14
N PRO A 86 1.43 -7.38 -4.51
CA PRO A 86 0.35 -7.38 -3.55
C PRO A 86 0.46 -8.59 -2.62
N PHE A 87 0.19 -8.40 -1.33
CA PHE A 87 0.07 -9.52 -0.41
C PHE A 87 -1.20 -9.44 0.42
N THR A 88 -1.87 -10.57 0.58
CA THR A 88 -3.09 -10.64 1.39
C THR A 88 -2.76 -10.59 2.88
N ALA A 89 -3.22 -9.53 3.53
CA ALA A 89 -3.34 -9.44 4.98
C ALA A 89 -4.80 -9.67 5.40
N ASP A 90 -5.08 -9.62 6.71
CA ASP A 90 -6.40 -9.96 7.28
C ASP A 90 -7.57 -9.20 6.63
N VAL A 91 -7.45 -7.87 6.55
CA VAL A 91 -8.49 -6.97 6.00
C VAL A 91 -7.94 -6.01 4.94
N SER A 92 -6.78 -6.34 4.36
CA SER A 92 -6.04 -5.49 3.43
C SER A 92 -5.29 -6.34 2.41
N GLU A 93 -5.02 -5.76 1.26
CA GLU A 93 -4.12 -6.28 0.22
C GLU A 93 -3.23 -5.12 -0.26
N PRO A 94 -2.25 -4.71 0.57
CA PRO A 94 -1.30 -3.67 0.22
C PRO A 94 -0.28 -4.15 -0.83
N GLU A 95 0.27 -3.19 -1.59
CA GLU A 95 1.36 -3.43 -2.54
C GLU A 95 2.63 -2.67 -2.10
N PRO A 96 3.42 -3.24 -1.17
CA PRO A 96 4.60 -2.56 -0.63
C PRO A 96 5.75 -2.50 -1.64
N ASP A 97 6.57 -1.47 -1.54
CA ASP A 97 7.79 -1.35 -2.34
C ASP A 97 8.81 -2.43 -2.01
N VAL A 98 8.96 -2.72 -0.72
CA VAL A 98 9.83 -3.75 -0.19
C VAL A 98 9.13 -4.39 1.01
N LEU A 99 9.04 -5.72 0.98
CA LEU A 99 8.47 -6.53 2.06
C LEU A 99 9.58 -7.40 2.65
N VAL A 100 9.71 -7.39 3.98
CA VAL A 100 10.62 -8.30 4.69
C VAL A 100 9.80 -9.26 5.52
N VAL A 101 9.96 -10.57 5.27
CA VAL A 101 9.15 -11.61 5.89
C VAL A 101 10.05 -12.58 6.64
N CYS A 102 9.70 -12.88 7.88
CA CYS A 102 10.33 -13.93 8.65
C CYS A 102 9.81 -15.31 8.21
N GLY A 103 10.70 -16.20 7.78
CA GLY A 103 10.40 -17.56 7.34
C GLY A 103 10.99 -17.89 5.97
N GLU A 104 10.57 -19.03 5.42
CA GLU A 104 10.90 -19.45 4.07
C GLU A 104 9.89 -18.89 3.06
N ARG A 105 10.34 -18.62 1.83
CA ARG A 105 9.47 -18.19 0.74
C ARG A 105 8.49 -19.31 0.38
N ARG A 106 7.19 -19.04 0.50
CA ARG A 106 6.10 -19.97 0.18
C ARG A 106 5.05 -19.26 -0.67
N ILE A 107 4.25 -20.04 -1.40
CA ILE A 107 3.16 -19.54 -2.25
C ILE A 107 2.11 -18.77 -1.43
N THR A 108 1.92 -19.14 -0.16
CA THR A 108 1.01 -18.44 0.76
C THR A 108 1.79 -17.83 1.90
N VAL A 109 1.71 -16.50 2.00
CA VAL A 109 2.27 -15.74 3.12
C VAL A 109 1.11 -15.35 4.03
N THR A 110 0.70 -16.23 4.94
CA THR A 110 -0.29 -15.87 5.96
C THR A 110 0.43 -15.22 7.13
N THR A 111 0.42 -13.89 7.18
CA THR A 111 0.92 -13.15 8.34
C THR A 111 -0.08 -13.25 9.50
N ARG A 112 0.07 -14.29 10.35
CA ARG A 112 -0.73 -14.45 11.60
C ARG A 112 -0.27 -13.55 12.76
N ARG A 113 0.74 -12.71 12.55
CA ARG A 113 1.17 -11.72 13.53
C ARG A 113 0.86 -10.35 12.96
N THR A 114 -0.17 -9.73 13.50
CA THR A 114 -0.60 -8.35 13.29
C THR A 114 0.59 -7.46 12.91
N LEU A 115 0.77 -7.19 11.61
CA LEU A 115 1.72 -6.17 11.14
C LEU A 115 1.07 -4.82 11.43
N ARG A 116 1.08 -4.46 12.70
CA ARG A 116 0.69 -3.14 13.18
C ARG A 116 1.82 -2.14 12.93
N TRP A 117 2.42 -2.14 11.74
CA TRP A 117 3.52 -1.23 11.39
C TRP A 117 3.64 -1.03 9.88
N LEU A 118 3.00 0.02 9.37
CA LEU A 118 3.59 0.86 8.31
C LEU A 118 2.94 2.25 8.20
N TRP A 119 2.49 2.87 9.30
CA TRP A 119 2.09 4.30 9.34
C TRP A 119 2.35 4.95 10.70
N LYS A 120 3.61 4.91 11.16
CA LYS A 120 4.07 5.76 12.28
C LYS A 120 5.43 6.38 11.96
N TRP A 121 5.47 7.23 10.94
CA TRP A 121 6.36 8.38 11.01
C TRP A 121 5.64 9.45 11.82
N GLN A 122 5.95 9.47 13.11
CA GLN A 122 5.63 10.57 13.99
C GLN A 122 6.49 11.75 13.50
N ILE A 123 5.88 12.66 12.74
CA ILE A 123 6.50 13.95 12.39
C ILE A 123 6.99 14.55 13.72
N PRO A 124 8.29 14.85 13.88
CA PRO A 124 8.73 15.61 15.04
C PRO A 124 8.00 16.96 14.96
N ARG A 125 7.16 17.25 15.96
CA ARG A 125 6.66 18.61 16.15
C ARG A 125 7.92 19.47 16.32
N SER A 126 8.25 20.25 15.30
CA SER A 126 9.25 21.30 15.40
C SER A 126 8.78 22.23 16.52
N SER A 127 9.46 22.16 17.64
CA SER A 127 9.35 23.09 18.75
C SER A 127 9.74 24.49 18.29
N GLY A 128 8.81 25.42 18.40
CA GLY A 128 9.07 26.82 18.75
C GLY A 128 9.73 27.71 17.70
N ILE A 129 8.91 28.47 16.98
CA ILE A 129 9.18 29.89 16.70
C ILE A 129 7.84 30.63 16.92
N GLU A 130 7.70 31.28 18.08
CA GLU A 130 6.68 32.30 18.32
C GLU A 130 7.11 33.58 17.60
N PRO A 131 6.22 34.28 16.87
CA PRO A 131 6.54 35.60 16.34
C PRO A 131 6.45 36.65 17.45
N VAL A 132 7.50 37.47 17.56
CA VAL A 132 7.49 38.77 18.26
C VAL A 132 6.72 39.79 17.41
#